data_AF-A0AA38GZE4-F1
#
_entry.id   AF-A0AA38GZE4-F1
#
_cell.length_a   1.000
_cell.length_b   1.000
_cell.length_c   1.000
_cell.angle_alpha   90.00
_cell.angle_beta   90.00
_cell.angle_gamma   90.00
#
_symmetry.space_group_name_H-M   'P 1'
#
loop_
_entity.id
_entity.type
_entity.pdbx_description
1 polymer ?
#
loop_
_entity_poly.entity_id
_entity_poly.type
_entity_poly.pdbx_seq_one_letter_code
_entity_poly.pdbx_strand_id
1 'polypeptide(L)'
;MSLFYEFRLEHLDELLRSAQLAGYLYTRTRWMALPGEPPVDDTDVDDWIQRFVVLQGSCIFFYLRSTDISPQDSVLLEEIVEAGRIPSHKGVAGDEGWFSFYITSCHGVRFECSSQYKLQ
;
A
#
# COMPACT_ATOMS: atom_id res chain seq x y z
N MET A 1 2.98 5.24 -31.63
CA MET A 1 2.93 4.37 -30.43
C MET A 1 1.80 3.38 -30.65
N SER A 2 2.11 2.09 -30.55
CA SER A 2 1.32 1.00 -31.17
C SER A 2 0.17 0.53 -30.27
N LEU A 3 -1.00 0.27 -30.86
CA LEU A 3 -2.20 -0.37 -30.26
C LEU A 3 -1.89 -1.65 -29.46
N PHE A 4 -0.76 -2.30 -29.76
CA PHE A 4 -0.26 -3.45 -29.02
C PHE A 4 0.12 -3.12 -27.56
N TYR A 5 0.44 -1.85 -27.27
CA TYR A 5 0.78 -1.39 -25.93
C TYR A 5 -0.47 -1.18 -25.07
N GLU A 6 -1.55 -0.63 -25.65
CA GLU A 6 -2.85 -0.46 -24.99
C GLU A 6 -3.47 -1.81 -24.66
N PHE A 7 -3.51 -2.76 -25.62
CA PHE A 7 -4.08 -4.09 -25.41
C PHE A 7 -3.37 -4.89 -24.29
N ARG A 8 -2.05 -4.72 -24.12
CA ARG A 8 -1.30 -5.37 -23.04
C ARG A 8 -1.60 -4.79 -21.66
N LEU A 9 -1.91 -3.50 -21.58
CA LEU A 9 -2.29 -2.85 -20.33
C LEU A 9 -3.72 -3.20 -19.92
N GLU A 10 -4.63 -3.29 -20.89
CA GLU A 10 -6.02 -3.72 -20.66
C GLU A 10 -6.08 -5.18 -20.19
N HIS A 11 -5.33 -6.08 -20.85
CA HIS A 11 -5.24 -7.48 -20.42
C HIS A 11 -4.62 -7.63 -19.02
N LEU A 12 -3.65 -6.78 -18.69
CA LEU A 12 -3.07 -6.73 -17.35
C LEU A 12 -4.10 -6.24 -16.33
N ASP A 13 -4.88 -5.19 -16.63
CA ASP A 13 -5.94 -4.71 -15.74
C ASP A 13 -6.99 -5.80 -15.46
N GLU A 14 -7.39 -6.57 -16.48
CA GLU A 14 -8.31 -7.71 -16.31
C GLU A 14 -7.73 -8.83 -15.44
N LEU A 15 -6.46 -9.19 -15.63
CA LEU A 15 -5.78 -10.17 -14.78
C LEU A 15 -5.65 -9.68 -13.33
N LEU A 16 -5.42 -8.39 -13.12
CA LEU A 16 -5.32 -7.78 -11.79
C LEU A 16 -6.67 -7.73 -11.08
N ARG A 17 -7.76 -7.47 -11.82
CA ARG A 17 -9.13 -7.62 -11.30
C ARG A 17 -9.44 -9.08 -10.93
N SER A 18 -8.87 -10.04 -11.65
CA SER A 18 -9.05 -11.47 -11.36
C SER A 18 -8.33 -11.93 -10.07
N ALA A 19 -7.31 -11.20 -9.60
CA ALA A 19 -6.60 -11.46 -8.35
C ALA A 19 -7.38 -11.02 -7.07
N GLN A 20 -8.65 -10.63 -7.22
CA GLN A 20 -9.62 -10.29 -6.16
C GLN A 20 -9.36 -9.02 -5.36
N LEU A 21 -8.10 -8.62 -5.06
CA LEU A 21 -7.78 -7.31 -4.43
C LEU A 21 -6.41 -6.77 -4.88
N ALA A 22 -6.42 -5.99 -5.96
CA ALA A 22 -5.25 -5.27 -6.44
C ALA A 22 -5.60 -3.81 -6.78
N GLY A 23 -4.67 -2.88 -6.57
CA GLY A 23 -4.90 -1.48 -6.88
C GLY A 23 -3.73 -0.56 -6.57
N TYR A 24 -3.77 0.64 -7.14
CA TYR A 24 -2.82 1.69 -6.82
C TYR A 24 -3.21 2.36 -5.50
N LEU A 25 -2.28 2.37 -4.54
CA LEU A 25 -2.39 3.08 -3.27
C LEU A 25 -1.20 4.03 -3.14
N TYR A 26 -1.41 5.18 -2.52
CA TYR A 26 -0.29 5.92 -1.95
C TYR A 26 0.16 5.16 -0.71
N THR A 27 1.44 4.87 -0.63
CA THR A 27 2.01 4.09 0.47
C THR A 27 3.24 4.77 1.02
N ARG A 28 3.48 4.57 2.31
CA ARG A 28 4.75 4.86 2.96
C ARG A 28 5.04 3.80 4.01
N THR A 29 6.31 3.66 4.34
CA THR A 29 6.76 2.67 5.33
C THR A 29 7.24 3.43 6.55
N ARG A 30 6.81 2.97 7.73
CA ARG A 30 7.23 3.49 9.02
C ARG A 30 7.79 2.38 9.89
N TRP A 31 8.72 2.71 10.76
CA TRP A 31 9.32 1.79 11.72
C TRP A 31 8.79 2.08 13.12
N MET A 32 8.23 1.05 13.74
CA MET A 32 7.78 1.07 15.12
C MET A 32 8.85 0.45 16.01
N ALA A 33 9.15 1.07 17.15
CA ALA A 33 10.01 0.46 18.15
C ALA A 33 9.38 -0.84 18.66
N LEU A 34 10.14 -1.93 18.67
CA LEU A 34 9.68 -3.19 19.26
C LEU A 34 9.68 -3.11 20.80
N PRO A 35 8.96 -4.02 21.49
CA PRO A 35 8.96 -4.05 22.95
C PRO A 35 10.38 -4.15 23.52
N GLY A 36 10.81 -3.12 24.26
CA GLY A 36 12.14 -3.05 24.88
C GLY A 36 13.18 -2.27 24.07
N GLU A 37 12.86 -1.82 22.86
CA GLU A 37 13.72 -0.96 22.04
C GLU A 37 13.52 0.53 22.38
N PRO A 38 14.55 1.38 22.16
CA PRO A 38 14.39 2.83 22.26
C PRO A 38 13.40 3.33 21.19
N PRO A 39 12.73 4.47 21.42
CA PRO A 39 11.84 5.07 20.42
C PRO A 39 12.55 5.31 19.09
N VAL A 40 11.89 4.98 17.99
CA VAL A 40 12.38 5.29 16.64
C VAL A 40 12.01 6.73 16.29
N ASP A 41 12.99 7.53 15.89
CA ASP A 41 12.74 8.85 15.28
C ASP A 41 12.48 8.68 13.79
N ASP A 42 11.21 8.45 13.45
CA ASP A 42 10.72 8.30 12.08
C ASP A 42 9.76 9.45 11.73
N THR A 43 10.24 10.67 11.99
CA THR A 43 9.45 11.89 11.80
C THR A 43 9.56 12.46 10.38
N ASP A 44 8.40 12.53 9.73
CA ASP A 44 7.96 13.50 8.69
C ASP A 44 8.92 13.81 7.52
N VAL A 45 9.38 12.76 6.82
CA VAL A 45 9.72 12.88 5.40
C VAL A 45 8.43 12.70 4.59
N ASP A 46 8.11 13.62 3.67
CA ASP A 46 7.04 13.42 2.69
C ASP A 46 7.49 12.38 1.67
N ASP A 47 7.37 11.12 2.08
CA ASP A 47 7.86 9.93 1.38
C ASP A 47 6.70 9.07 0.83
N TRP A 48 5.50 9.63 0.78
CA TRP A 48 4.37 8.97 0.13
C TRP A 48 4.68 8.70 -1.33
N ILE A 49 4.59 7.43 -1.72
CA ILE A 49 4.82 6.99 -3.08
C ILE A 49 3.64 6.15 -3.55
N GLN A 50 3.17 6.40 -4.76
CA GLN A 50 2.15 5.57 -5.38
C GLN A 50 2.76 4.19 -5.72
N ARG A 51 2.16 3.13 -5.19
CA ARG A 51 2.56 1.74 -5.44
C ARG A 51 1.36 0.93 -5.91
N PHE A 52 1.64 -0.06 -6.73
CA PHE A 52 0.66 -1.07 -7.10
C PHE A 52 0.69 -2.20 -6.08
N VAL A 53 -0.39 -2.32 -5.31
CA VAL A 53 -0.50 -3.27 -4.19
C VAL A 53 -1.39 -4.43 -4.60
N VAL A 54 -0.94 -5.65 -4.33
CA VAL A 54 -1.64 -6.88 -4.70
C VAL A 54 -1.75 -7.78 -3.47
N LEU A 55 -2.97 -8.15 -3.09
CA LEU A 55 -3.19 -9.27 -2.19
C LEU A 55 -3.26 -10.55 -3.03
N GLN A 56 -2.29 -11.46 -2.85
CA GLN A 56 -2.25 -12.73 -3.56
C GLN A 56 -1.99 -13.88 -2.58
N GLY A 57 -2.99 -14.75 -2.44
CA GLY A 57 -2.93 -15.83 -1.45
C GLY A 57 -2.84 -15.27 -0.03
N SER A 58 -1.78 -15.62 0.70
CA SER A 58 -1.50 -15.18 2.07
C SER A 58 -0.45 -14.07 2.15
N CYS A 59 -0.19 -13.35 1.07
CA CYS A 59 0.83 -12.31 1.02
C CYS A 59 0.31 -11.03 0.34
N ILE A 60 0.71 -9.88 0.87
CA ILE A 60 0.53 -8.57 0.24
C ILE A 60 1.85 -8.18 -0.39
N PHE A 61 1.82 -7.86 -1.68
CA PHE A 61 2.98 -7.45 -2.47
C PHE A 61 2.87 -5.97 -2.85
N PHE A 62 3.99 -5.25 -2.73
CA PHE A 62 4.10 -3.85 -3.10
C PHE A 62 5.02 -3.70 -4.30
N TYR A 63 4.45 -3.41 -5.46
CA TYR A 63 5.19 -3.11 -6.68
C TYR A 63 5.28 -1.59 -6.88
N LEU A 64 6.34 -1.10 -7.52
CA LEU A 64 6.40 0.31 -7.89
C LEU A 64 5.38 0.59 -9.02
N ARG A 65 5.26 -0.32 -9.99
CA ARG A 65 4.28 -0.27 -11.08
C ARG A 65 3.64 -1.64 -11.29
N SER A 66 2.44 -1.67 -11.84
CA SER A 66 1.73 -2.93 -12.14
C SER A 66 2.45 -3.84 -13.15
N THR A 67 3.38 -3.31 -13.94
CA THR A 67 4.15 -4.04 -14.94
C THR A 67 5.47 -4.59 -14.41
N ASP A 68 5.82 -4.32 -13.15
CA ASP A 68 7.09 -4.77 -12.60
C ASP A 68 7.05 -6.30 -12.35
N ILE A 69 8.14 -6.98 -12.68
CA ILE A 69 8.24 -8.45 -12.60
C ILE A 69 8.42 -8.91 -11.14
N SER A 70 8.97 -8.06 -10.29
CA SER A 70 9.26 -8.38 -8.90
C SER A 70 8.77 -7.25 -7.98
N PRO A 71 8.22 -7.59 -6.81
CA PRO A 71 7.80 -6.60 -5.84
C PRO A 71 9.01 -5.90 -5.24
N GLN A 72 8.81 -4.65 -4.82
CA GLN A 72 9.76 -3.92 -3.99
C GLN A 72 9.74 -4.43 -2.55
N ASP A 73 8.56 -4.84 -2.08
CA ASP A 73 8.36 -5.33 -0.72
C ASP A 73 7.19 -6.31 -0.65
N SER A 74 7.13 -7.10 0.43
CA SER A 74 6.06 -8.07 0.68
C SER A 74 5.86 -8.31 2.17
N VAL A 75 4.62 -8.54 2.58
CA VAL A 75 4.28 -8.93 3.96
C VAL A 75 3.35 -10.14 3.96
N LEU A 76 3.63 -11.13 4.79
CA LEU A 76 2.73 -12.27 4.97
C LEU A 76 1.58 -11.88 5.89
N LEU A 77 0.37 -12.37 5.60
CA LEU A 77 -0.80 -12.07 6.45
C LEU A 77 -0.63 -12.56 7.89
N GLU A 78 0.11 -13.64 8.10
CA GLU A 78 0.40 -14.19 9.44
C GLU A 78 1.36 -13.31 10.26
N GLU A 79 2.14 -12.46 9.59
CA GLU A 79 3.04 -11.51 10.25
C GLU A 79 2.31 -10.24 10.66
N ILE A 80 1.11 -9.98 10.15
CA ILE A 80 0.33 -8.77 10.48
C ILE A 80 -0.28 -8.92 11.88
N VAL A 81 0.18 -8.08 12.81
CA VAL A 81 -0.28 -8.08 14.21
C VAL A 81 -1.27 -6.96 14.51
N GLU A 82 -1.31 -5.92 13.67
CA GLU A 82 -2.22 -4.79 13.84
C GLU A 82 -2.67 -4.26 12.47
N ALA A 83 -3.93 -3.89 12.35
CA ALA A 83 -4.46 -3.16 11.21
C ALA A 83 -5.52 -2.17 11.67
N GLY A 84 -5.55 -0.97 11.09
CA GLY A 84 -6.47 0.06 11.55
C GLY A 84 -6.63 1.21 10.56
N ARG A 85 -7.59 2.08 10.84
CA ARG A 85 -7.83 3.29 10.05
C ARG A 85 -6.94 4.42 10.56
N ILE A 86 -6.38 5.19 9.63
CA ILE A 86 -5.69 6.44 9.98
C ILE A 86 -6.75 7.54 9.93
N PRO A 87 -6.98 8.30 11.01
CA PRO A 87 -7.90 9.44 10.99
C PRO A 87 -7.43 10.44 9.93
N SER A 88 -8.32 10.84 9.03
CA SER A 88 -8.04 11.93 8.09
C SER A 88 -7.74 13.21 8.87
N HIS A 89 -6.63 13.88 8.52
CA HIS A 89 -6.25 15.13 9.17
C HIS A 89 -7.30 16.20 8.84
N LYS A 90 -8.15 16.55 9.81
CA LYS A 90 -9.04 17.71 9.70
C LYS A 90 -8.21 18.99 9.79
N GLY A 91 -7.72 19.49 8.67
CA GLY A 91 -6.94 20.73 8.66
C GLY A 91 -6.84 21.46 7.33
N VAL A 92 -6.93 20.76 6.19
CA VAL A 92 -6.85 21.40 4.88
C VAL A 92 -8.12 21.09 4.12
N ALA A 93 -8.86 22.14 3.75
CA ALA A 93 -10.02 22.03 2.86
C ALA A 93 -9.57 21.36 1.55
N GLY A 94 -9.85 20.07 1.41
CA GLY A 94 -9.35 19.22 0.31
C GLY A 94 -9.18 17.74 0.68
N ASP A 95 -9.10 17.41 1.97
CA ASP A 95 -8.84 16.04 2.47
C ASP A 95 -10.10 15.24 2.88
N GLU A 96 -11.28 15.85 2.69
CA GLU A 96 -12.58 15.16 2.84
C GLU A 96 -12.81 14.19 1.67
N GLY A 97 -12.12 13.05 1.67
CA GLY A 97 -12.32 12.03 0.64
C GLY A 97 -11.33 10.86 0.66
N TRP A 98 -10.17 11.02 1.30
CA TRP A 98 -9.16 9.97 1.33
C TRP A 98 -9.48 8.90 2.38
N PHE A 99 -9.43 7.64 1.96
CA PHE A 99 -9.49 6.48 2.84
C PHE A 99 -8.05 6.05 3.15
N SER A 100 -7.66 6.23 4.41
CA SER A 100 -6.34 5.86 4.91
C SER A 100 -6.43 4.75 5.94
N PHE A 101 -5.51 3.78 5.84
CA PHE A 101 -5.37 2.67 6.77
C PHE A 101 -3.90 2.29 6.94
N TYR A 102 -3.61 1.47 7.93
CA TYR A 102 -2.28 0.92 8.14
C TYR A 102 -2.36 -0.57 8.44
N ILE A 103 -1.24 -1.25 8.21
CA ILE A 103 -0.95 -2.60 8.70
C ILE A 103 0.43 -2.60 9.35
N THR A 104 0.58 -3.27 10.49
CA THR A 104 1.85 -3.40 11.22
C THR A 104 2.23 -4.88 11.32
N SER A 105 3.46 -5.21 10.94
CA SER A 105 4.01 -6.56 11.11
C SER A 105 4.58 -6.78 12.51
N CYS A 106 4.74 -8.05 12.89
CA CYS A 106 5.42 -8.47 14.12
C CYS A 106 6.90 -8.03 14.18
N HIS A 107 7.46 -7.59 13.06
CA HIS A 107 8.82 -7.06 12.94
C HIS A 107 8.90 -5.54 13.12
N GLY A 108 7.79 -4.88 13.46
CA GLY A 108 7.75 -3.43 13.69
C GLY A 108 7.66 -2.61 12.40
N VAL A 109 7.51 -3.24 11.23
CA VAL A 109 7.28 -2.53 9.96
C VAL A 109 5.81 -2.16 9.86
N ARG A 110 5.53 -0.87 9.68
CA ARG A 110 4.18 -0.34 9.47
C ARG A 110 4.06 0.18 8.04
N PHE A 111 3.13 -0.39 7.28
CA PHE A 111 2.74 0.14 5.98
C PHE A 111 1.51 1.03 6.17
N GLU A 112 1.65 2.30 5.84
CA GLU A 112 0.52 3.22 5.77
C GLU A 112 0.08 3.36 4.32
N CYS A 113 -1.22 3.25 4.10
CA CYS A 113 -1.83 3.19 2.78
C CYS A 113 -2.96 4.22 2.69
N SER A 114 -3.06 4.90 1.57
CA SER A 114 -4.09 5.91 1.32
C SER A 114 -4.57 5.91 -0.12
N SER A 115 -5.86 6.16 -0.32
CA SER A 115 -6.49 6.27 -1.63
C SER A 115 -7.65 7.26 -1.60
N GLN A 116 -7.84 7.99 -2.71
CA GLN A 116 -9.02 8.84 -2.94
C GLN A 116 -10.29 8.04 -3.24
N TYR A 117 -10.13 6.76 -3.61
CA TYR A 117 -11.25 5.88 -3.94
C TYR A 117 -11.41 4.85 -2.86
N LYS A 118 -12.59 4.82 -2.24
CA LYS A 118 -13.00 3.67 -1.43
C LYS A 118 -13.23 2.51 -2.40
N LEU A 119 -12.28 1.59 -2.50
CA LEU A 119 -12.48 0.33 -3.23
C LEU A 119 -13.67 -0.39 -2.56
N GLN A 120 -14.71 -0.65 -3.35
CA GLN A 120 -16.02 -1.15 -2.91
C GLN A 120 -15.99 -2.66 -2.67
#